data_AF-A0AAE1DF34-F1
#
_entry.id   AF-A0AAE1DF34-F1
#
_cell.length_a   1.000
_cell.length_b   1.000
_cell.length_c   1.000
_cell.angle_alpha   90.00
_cell.angle_beta   90.00
_cell.angle_gamma   90.00
#
_symmetry.space_group_name_H-M   'P 1'
#
loop_
_entity.id
_entity.type
_entity.pdbx_description
1 polymer ?
#
loop_
_entity_poly.entity_id
_entity_poly.type
_entity_poly.pdbx_seq_one_letter_code
_entity_poly.pdbx_strand_id
1 'polypeptide(L)'
;MYIKYQDPNVREAAILAQCYPNPEKIFENVVLPLMEAKGLPLPKPVITNHLKQVYWKACLSQPWTPYSLIATHPDKDTAVQNVFLRACEQLEKLGLMCREKEDKWQPMTCERVILMLETLAKYIESSFIVSKGRGFKIILNQAKDGIPLQHDNQVITKVNESQNFENDITGVHSNKTPFQSCCDNLVKDRSVWKKHENSCSPHNLKNKMHEHKNTNSCEGGDPSIINSSQVTTDSNAYANQSGPKRKVQSFQETTDVPASIEKPKTQWECTVHVGWPFPFTVCAQGISLPGAQMLGFMEVARKLKTQGLLTSCNSGVNPQVLGRLMLLDLQAHWDESLHFSLEHTLQQKFEADAELFCDASFTGFGAYLVLKDIGKVRWLCESWEEHDVTFQDIIYPQKWLFESTLAELYTTVTSVYSWKKKLRGKKLLCFCDNQTVVGLINSYRENPISEKYCINTLDRLVTCLQATCLTYGITIQAVWVERERNTLADLLSRKKSTEFCDTVPQAALKKTKAIKLSIPWSQYLL
;
A
#
# COMPACT_ATOMS: atom_id res chain seq x y z
N MET A 1 -18.19 -39.01 -11.82
CA MET A 1 -17.44 -38.24 -12.85
C MET A 1 -18.11 -36.93 -13.29
N TYR A 2 -19.37 -36.65 -12.91
CA TYR A 2 -20.18 -35.52 -13.41
C TYR A 2 -20.00 -34.17 -12.67
N ILE A 3 -19.35 -34.16 -11.51
CA ILE A 3 -19.17 -32.94 -10.68
C ILE A 3 -18.23 -31.91 -11.33
N LYS A 4 -17.37 -32.33 -12.26
CA LYS A 4 -16.37 -31.46 -12.91
C LYS A 4 -16.94 -30.43 -13.90
N TYR A 5 -18.23 -30.49 -14.22
CA TYR A 5 -18.85 -29.61 -15.21
C TYR A 5 -19.77 -28.53 -14.61
N GLN A 6 -19.89 -28.44 -13.29
CA GLN A 6 -20.63 -27.35 -12.63
C GLN A 6 -19.70 -26.18 -12.31
N ASP A 7 -20.06 -24.99 -12.79
CA ASP A 7 -19.34 -23.75 -12.51
C ASP A 7 -20.36 -22.62 -12.23
N PRO A 8 -20.28 -21.93 -11.07
CA PRO A 8 -19.54 -22.34 -9.88
C PRO A 8 -19.99 -23.72 -9.38
N ASN A 9 -19.12 -24.43 -8.66
CA ASN A 9 -19.51 -25.69 -8.02
C ASN A 9 -20.56 -25.43 -6.91
N VAL A 10 -21.31 -26.45 -6.48
CA VAL A 10 -22.41 -26.30 -5.50
C VAL A 10 -22.00 -25.55 -4.23
N ARG A 11 -20.81 -25.82 -3.69
CA ARG A 11 -20.31 -25.18 -2.46
C ARG A 11 -20.02 -23.70 -2.69
N GLU A 12 -19.36 -23.39 -3.80
CA GLU A 12 -19.06 -22.01 -4.20
C GLU A 12 -20.34 -21.22 -4.51
N ALA A 13 -21.27 -21.81 -5.26
CA ALA A 13 -22.58 -21.24 -5.55
C ALA A 13 -23.34 -20.92 -4.25
N ALA A 14 -23.31 -21.82 -3.25
CA ALA A 14 -23.93 -21.59 -1.95
C ALA A 14 -23.31 -20.42 -1.18
N ILE A 15 -21.98 -20.26 -1.23
CA ILE A 15 -21.29 -19.11 -0.62
C ILE A 15 -21.67 -17.82 -1.32
N LEU A 16 -21.64 -17.80 -2.67
CA LEU A 16 -22.00 -16.63 -3.45
C LEU A 16 -23.49 -16.26 -3.22
N ALA A 17 -24.39 -17.24 -3.12
CA ALA A 17 -25.80 -16.99 -2.86
C ALA A 17 -26.06 -16.39 -1.46
N GLN A 18 -25.22 -16.72 -0.47
CA GLN A 18 -25.25 -16.06 0.84
C GLN A 18 -24.75 -14.61 0.75
N CYS A 19 -23.74 -14.36 -0.08
CA CYS A 19 -23.20 -13.01 -0.28
C CYS A 19 -24.12 -12.10 -1.12
N TYR A 20 -24.83 -12.67 -2.10
CA TYR A 20 -25.65 -11.92 -3.07
C TYR A 20 -27.09 -12.45 -3.08
N PRO A 21 -27.91 -12.07 -2.09
CA PRO A 21 -29.32 -12.46 -2.08
C PRO A 21 -30.03 -11.79 -3.27
N ASN A 22 -30.62 -12.61 -4.15
CA ASN A 22 -31.23 -12.16 -5.40
C ASN A 22 -30.22 -11.50 -6.38
N PRO A 23 -29.30 -12.30 -6.96
CA PRO A 23 -28.19 -11.77 -7.77
C PRO A 23 -28.66 -11.12 -9.08
N GLU A 24 -29.78 -11.55 -9.65
CA GLU A 24 -30.36 -10.93 -10.85
C GLU A 24 -30.78 -9.49 -10.56
N LYS A 25 -31.51 -9.25 -9.46
CA LYS A 25 -31.92 -7.90 -9.05
C LYS A 25 -30.72 -7.02 -8.69
N ILE A 26 -29.71 -7.57 -8.01
CA ILE A 26 -28.48 -6.82 -7.71
C ILE A 26 -27.78 -6.43 -9.01
N PHE A 27 -27.61 -7.38 -9.93
CA PHE A 27 -27.00 -7.12 -11.23
C PHE A 27 -27.77 -6.05 -12.02
N GLU A 28 -29.09 -6.16 -12.11
CA GLU A 28 -29.94 -5.19 -12.78
C GLU A 28 -29.78 -3.79 -12.17
N ASN A 29 -29.87 -3.67 -10.85
CA ASN A 29 -29.72 -2.39 -10.17
C ASN A 29 -28.36 -1.71 -10.44
N VAL A 30 -27.29 -2.50 -10.56
CA VAL A 30 -25.93 -1.98 -10.81
C VAL A 30 -25.71 -1.67 -12.29
N VAL A 31 -26.18 -2.54 -13.18
CA VAL A 31 -25.83 -2.51 -14.61
C VAL A 31 -26.80 -1.68 -15.43
N LEU A 32 -28.09 -1.68 -15.10
CA LEU A 32 -29.10 -0.96 -15.87
C LEU A 32 -28.73 0.53 -16.04
N PRO A 33 -28.34 1.28 -15.00
CA PRO A 33 -27.94 2.68 -15.16
C PRO A 33 -26.73 2.87 -16.09
N LEU A 34 -25.80 1.91 -16.09
CA LEU A 34 -24.61 1.94 -16.95
C LEU A 34 -24.95 1.68 -18.42
N MET A 35 -25.94 0.83 -18.67
CA MET A 35 -26.42 0.52 -20.01
C MET A 35 -27.25 1.66 -20.58
N GLU A 36 -28.14 2.23 -19.77
CA GLU A 36 -28.89 3.44 -20.13
C GLU A 36 -27.94 4.61 -20.44
N ALA A 37 -26.90 4.80 -19.63
CA ALA A 37 -25.88 5.83 -19.87
C ALA A 37 -25.15 5.66 -21.22
N LYS A 38 -25.06 4.44 -21.74
CA LYS A 38 -24.46 4.11 -23.04
C LYS A 38 -25.49 3.98 -24.17
N GLY A 39 -26.79 4.07 -23.87
CA GLY A 39 -27.84 3.77 -24.84
C GLY A 39 -27.86 2.31 -25.30
N LEU A 40 -27.40 1.39 -24.45
CA LEU A 40 -27.37 -0.05 -24.70
C LEU A 40 -28.50 -0.75 -23.91
N PRO A 41 -29.00 -1.90 -24.40
CA PRO A 41 -29.95 -2.70 -23.63
C PRO A 41 -29.25 -3.42 -22.46
N LEU A 42 -30.02 -3.74 -21.42
CA LEU A 42 -29.54 -4.57 -20.32
C LEU A 42 -29.07 -5.95 -20.84
N PRO A 43 -27.83 -6.39 -20.56
CA PRO A 43 -27.34 -7.69 -20.95
C PRO A 43 -28.22 -8.82 -20.40
N LYS A 44 -28.62 -9.74 -21.27
CA LYS A 44 -29.36 -10.95 -20.91
C LYS A 44 -28.49 -12.19 -21.14
N PRO A 45 -28.59 -13.21 -20.28
CA PRO A 45 -27.84 -14.44 -20.48
C PRO A 45 -28.36 -15.21 -21.69
N VAL A 46 -27.45 -15.65 -22.55
CA VAL A 46 -27.73 -16.59 -23.64
C VAL A 46 -27.64 -18.00 -23.08
N ILE A 47 -28.74 -18.75 -23.19
CA ILE A 47 -28.86 -20.10 -22.64
C ILE A 47 -28.73 -21.11 -23.78
N THR A 48 -27.78 -22.03 -23.63
CA THR A 48 -27.56 -23.11 -24.59
C THR A 48 -27.60 -24.46 -23.89
N ASN A 49 -28.14 -25.45 -24.58
CA ASN A 49 -28.14 -26.83 -24.13
C ASN A 49 -26.82 -27.49 -24.52
N HIS A 50 -26.14 -28.12 -23.56
CA HIS A 50 -24.87 -28.83 -23.78
C HIS A 50 -24.98 -30.30 -23.39
N LEU A 51 -24.12 -31.13 -24.01
CA LEU A 51 -23.98 -32.56 -23.70
C LEU A 51 -25.29 -33.36 -23.76
N LYS A 52 -26.02 -33.27 -24.88
CA LYS A 52 -27.28 -34.02 -25.10
C LYS A 52 -28.32 -33.78 -24.00
N GLN A 53 -28.55 -32.53 -23.59
CA GLN A 53 -29.58 -32.17 -22.60
C GLN A 53 -29.28 -32.56 -21.16
N VAL A 54 -28.03 -32.92 -20.85
CA VAL A 54 -27.62 -33.21 -19.46
C VAL A 54 -27.27 -31.92 -18.71
N TYR A 55 -26.81 -30.87 -19.40
CA TYR A 55 -26.43 -29.60 -18.78
C TYR A 55 -26.94 -28.40 -19.57
N TRP A 56 -27.21 -27.34 -18.84
CA TRP A 56 -27.46 -26.00 -19.36
C TRP A 56 -26.22 -25.14 -19.15
N LYS A 57 -25.87 -24.37 -20.18
CA LYS A 57 -24.83 -23.34 -20.14
C LYS A 57 -25.48 -21.98 -20.30
N ALA A 58 -25.37 -21.14 -19.29
CA ALA A 58 -25.74 -19.74 -19.36
C ALA A 58 -24.48 -18.90 -19.63
N CYS A 59 -24.56 -17.98 -20.58
CA CYS A 59 -23.47 -17.11 -20.99
C CYS A 59 -23.92 -15.65 -20.95
N LEU A 60 -23.29 -14.82 -20.12
CA LEU A 60 -23.60 -13.40 -19.98
C LEU A 60 -22.44 -12.56 -20.51
N SER A 61 -22.66 -11.87 -21.63
CA SER A 61 -21.68 -10.96 -22.22
C SER A 61 -21.90 -9.54 -21.70
N GLN A 62 -20.84 -8.91 -21.20
CA GLN A 62 -20.89 -7.54 -20.68
C GLN A 62 -20.10 -6.60 -21.60
N PRO A 63 -20.59 -5.42 -21.97
CA PRO A 63 -19.92 -4.55 -22.93
C PRO A 63 -18.67 -3.84 -22.39
N TRP A 64 -18.38 -3.93 -21.08
CA TRP A 64 -17.19 -3.34 -20.46
C TRP A 64 -16.10 -4.37 -20.12
N THR A 65 -16.32 -5.65 -20.41
CA THR A 65 -15.32 -6.70 -20.24
C THR A 65 -15.14 -7.50 -21.54
N PRO A 66 -13.92 -7.88 -21.91
CA PRO A 66 -13.70 -8.67 -23.13
C PRO A 66 -14.09 -10.15 -22.95
N TYR A 67 -14.46 -10.57 -21.74
CA TYR A 67 -14.74 -11.95 -21.39
C TYR A 67 -16.20 -12.13 -21.01
N SER A 68 -16.89 -13.08 -21.65
CA SER A 68 -18.22 -13.49 -21.23
C SER A 68 -18.14 -14.31 -19.94
N LEU A 69 -19.09 -14.07 -19.04
CA LEU A 69 -19.29 -14.92 -17.86
C LEU A 69 -20.05 -16.16 -18.27
N ILE A 70 -19.61 -17.31 -17.78
CA ILE A 70 -20.20 -18.61 -18.11
C ILE A 70 -20.56 -19.30 -16.80
N ALA A 71 -21.74 -19.91 -16.76
CA ALA A 71 -22.13 -20.84 -15.71
C ALA A 71 -22.77 -22.08 -16.31
N THR A 72 -22.58 -23.22 -15.65
CA THR A 72 -23.09 -24.52 -16.10
C THR A 72 -23.74 -25.29 -14.97
N HIS A 73 -24.95 -25.82 -15.22
CA HIS A 73 -25.69 -26.59 -14.23
C HIS A 73 -26.67 -27.59 -14.89
N PRO A 74 -26.99 -28.75 -14.27
CA PRO A 74 -28.01 -29.67 -14.80
C PRO A 74 -29.42 -29.07 -14.90
N ASP A 75 -29.73 -28.16 -13.99
CA ASP A 75 -30.96 -27.36 -13.99
C ASP A 75 -30.75 -26.01 -14.69
N LYS A 76 -31.71 -25.63 -15.54
CA LYS A 76 -31.64 -24.43 -16.40
C LYS A 76 -31.65 -23.15 -15.57
N ASP A 77 -32.59 -23.04 -14.64
CA ASP A 77 -32.81 -21.82 -13.86
C ASP A 77 -31.64 -21.58 -12.91
N THR A 78 -31.09 -22.65 -12.34
CA THR A 78 -29.86 -22.59 -11.55
C THR A 78 -28.65 -22.17 -12.38
N ALA A 79 -28.52 -22.59 -13.65
CA ALA A 79 -27.43 -22.11 -14.52
C ALA A 79 -27.54 -20.59 -14.76
N VAL A 80 -28.76 -20.07 -14.94
CA VAL A 80 -29.03 -18.64 -15.08
C VAL A 80 -28.71 -17.89 -13.77
N GLN A 81 -29.19 -18.38 -12.63
CA GLN A 81 -28.89 -17.80 -11.33
C GLN A 81 -27.38 -17.75 -11.07
N ASN A 82 -26.67 -18.83 -11.41
CA ASN A 82 -25.23 -18.96 -11.24
C ASN A 82 -24.42 -17.97 -12.08
N VAL A 83 -24.84 -17.67 -13.32
CA VAL A 83 -24.13 -16.66 -14.12
C VAL A 83 -24.31 -15.25 -13.55
N PHE A 84 -25.47 -14.96 -12.94
CA PHE A 84 -25.67 -13.71 -12.20
C PHE A 84 -24.85 -13.65 -10.90
N LEU A 85 -24.69 -14.76 -10.18
CA LEU A 85 -23.79 -14.82 -9.01
C LEU A 85 -22.34 -14.46 -9.39
N ARG A 86 -21.84 -15.01 -10.51
CA ARG A 86 -20.53 -14.65 -11.07
C ARG A 86 -20.46 -13.18 -11.48
N ALA A 87 -21.56 -12.64 -12.01
CA ALA A 87 -21.63 -11.24 -12.39
C ALA A 87 -21.54 -10.31 -11.17
N CYS A 88 -22.26 -10.59 -10.08
CA CYS A 88 -22.15 -9.85 -8.83
C CYS A 88 -20.73 -9.91 -8.25
N GLU A 89 -20.12 -11.10 -8.21
CA GLU A 89 -18.74 -11.28 -7.77
C GLU A 89 -17.76 -10.41 -8.60
N GLN A 90 -17.95 -10.36 -9.92
CA GLN A 90 -17.13 -9.52 -10.79
C GLN A 90 -17.36 -8.02 -10.56
N LEU A 91 -18.62 -7.58 -10.40
CA LEU A 91 -18.96 -6.19 -10.10
C LEU A 91 -18.35 -5.74 -8.77
N GLU A 92 -18.34 -6.60 -7.74
CA GLU A 92 -17.65 -6.36 -6.48
C GLU A 92 -16.13 -6.20 -6.68
N LYS A 93 -15.51 -7.14 -7.41
CA LYS A 93 -14.07 -7.11 -7.71
C LYS A 93 -13.66 -5.88 -8.52
N LEU A 94 -14.56 -5.37 -9.36
CA LEU A 94 -14.38 -4.13 -10.13
C LEU A 94 -14.65 -2.85 -9.33
N GLY A 95 -15.23 -2.94 -8.13
CA GLY A 95 -15.56 -1.76 -7.33
C GLY A 95 -16.85 -1.05 -7.75
N LEU A 96 -17.70 -1.69 -8.57
CA LEU A 96 -18.93 -1.09 -9.12
C LEU A 96 -20.15 -1.24 -8.20
N MET A 97 -19.99 -1.97 -7.10
CA MET A 97 -20.98 -2.10 -6.04
C MET A 97 -20.29 -2.03 -4.68
N CYS A 98 -21.01 -1.53 -3.69
CA CYS A 98 -20.53 -1.39 -2.31
C CYS A 98 -21.52 -2.01 -1.33
N ARG A 99 -21.02 -2.38 -0.15
CA ARG A 99 -21.83 -2.94 0.94
C ARG A 99 -21.92 -1.95 2.09
N GLU A 100 -23.14 -1.57 2.44
CA GLU A 100 -23.43 -0.69 3.58
C GLU A 100 -23.69 -1.48 4.88
N LYS A 101 -24.01 -0.78 5.97
CA LYS A 101 -24.18 -1.35 7.33
C LYS A 101 -25.27 -2.43 7.42
N GLU A 102 -26.21 -2.48 6.47
CA GLU A 102 -27.26 -3.51 6.43
C GLU A 102 -26.86 -4.78 5.68
N ASP A 103 -25.56 -4.96 5.36
CA ASP A 103 -25.02 -6.10 4.58
C ASP A 103 -25.63 -6.29 3.17
N LYS A 104 -26.40 -5.30 2.69
CA LYS A 104 -26.93 -5.28 1.33
C LYS A 104 -25.94 -4.63 0.37
N TRP A 105 -25.69 -5.32 -0.73
CA TRP A 105 -24.95 -4.78 -1.86
C TRP A 105 -25.81 -3.80 -2.65
N GLN A 106 -25.24 -2.64 -2.94
CA GLN A 106 -25.88 -1.56 -3.70
C GLN A 106 -24.95 -1.06 -4.81
N PRO A 107 -25.49 -0.44 -5.87
CA PRO A 107 -24.68 0.22 -6.88
C PRO A 107 -23.77 1.28 -6.26
N MET A 108 -22.54 1.38 -6.77
CA MET A 108 -21.68 2.51 -6.44
C MET A 108 -22.31 3.79 -6.99
N THR A 109 -22.55 4.78 -6.12
CA THR A 109 -23.12 6.07 -6.55
C THR A 109 -22.02 7.10 -6.84
N CYS A 110 -22.35 8.11 -7.65
CA CYS A 110 -21.45 9.22 -7.94
C CYS A 110 -21.02 9.94 -6.65
N GLU A 111 -21.96 10.19 -5.74
CA GLU A 111 -21.71 10.86 -4.45
C GLU A 111 -20.72 10.07 -3.60
N ARG A 112 -20.81 8.74 -3.64
CA ARG A 112 -19.89 7.89 -2.89
C ARG A 112 -18.47 7.98 -3.44
N VAL A 113 -18.32 7.98 -4.76
CA VAL A 113 -17.01 8.15 -5.41
C VAL A 113 -16.44 9.54 -5.11
N ILE A 114 -17.26 10.59 -5.16
CA ILE A 114 -16.85 11.94 -4.76
C ILE A 114 -16.36 11.96 -3.31
N LEU A 115 -17.10 11.35 -2.37
CA LEU A 115 -16.68 11.27 -0.97
C LEU A 115 -15.34 10.53 -0.81
N MET A 116 -15.09 9.48 -1.59
CA MET A 116 -13.79 8.80 -1.60
C MET A 116 -12.67 9.70 -2.11
N LEU A 117 -12.92 10.45 -3.19
CA LEU A 117 -11.96 11.42 -3.74
C LEU A 117 -11.69 12.57 -2.76
N GLU A 118 -12.70 13.08 -2.07
CA GLU A 118 -12.57 14.06 -1.00
C GLU A 118 -11.78 13.50 0.20
N THR A 119 -12.01 12.23 0.55
CA THR A 119 -11.25 11.56 1.61
C THR A 119 -9.77 11.45 1.24
N LEU A 120 -9.46 11.08 -0.01
CA LEU A 120 -8.10 11.10 -0.52
C LEU A 120 -7.51 12.51 -0.48
N ALA A 121 -8.24 13.52 -0.94
CA ALA A 121 -7.83 14.93 -0.93
C ALA A 121 -7.47 15.42 0.49
N LYS A 122 -8.36 15.20 1.46
CA LYS A 122 -8.16 15.59 2.87
C LYS A 122 -6.94 14.92 3.50
N TYR A 123 -6.72 13.65 3.16
CA TYR A 123 -5.58 12.90 3.69
C TYR A 123 -4.24 13.46 3.18
N ILE A 124 -4.22 14.14 2.04
CA ILE A 124 -3.03 14.81 1.50
C ILE A 124 -2.84 16.18 2.15
N GLU A 125 -3.94 16.94 2.30
CA GLU A 125 -3.92 18.26 2.91
C GLU A 125 -3.36 18.21 4.33
N SER A 126 -3.71 17.17 5.09
CA SER A 126 -3.21 17.00 6.44
C SER A 126 -1.72 16.68 6.49
N SER A 127 -1.08 16.26 5.39
CA SER A 127 0.21 15.57 5.49
C SER A 127 1.38 16.18 4.73
N PHE A 128 1.13 17.11 3.82
CA PHE A 128 2.20 17.80 3.10
C PHE A 128 1.79 19.25 2.86
N ILE A 129 2.73 20.20 2.82
CA ILE A 129 2.43 21.62 2.50
C ILE A 129 2.84 22.00 1.06
N VAL A 130 3.62 21.17 0.34
CA VAL A 130 4.36 21.65 -0.86
C VAL A 130 4.13 20.84 -2.17
N SER A 131 3.29 19.81 -2.19
CA SER A 131 3.09 19.04 -3.44
C SER A 131 2.18 19.77 -4.43
N LYS A 132 2.68 20.04 -5.65
CA LYS A 132 1.88 20.55 -6.78
C LYS A 132 0.95 19.44 -7.29
N GLY A 133 -0.31 19.77 -7.58
CA GLY A 133 -1.29 18.83 -8.19
C GLY A 133 -2.13 18.02 -7.20
N ARG A 134 -2.69 18.68 -6.18
CA ARG A 134 -3.56 18.04 -5.16
C ARG A 134 -5.02 18.00 -5.56
N GLY A 135 -5.73 17.06 -4.94
CA GLY A 135 -7.18 16.96 -5.04
C GLY A 135 -7.62 16.30 -6.34
N PHE A 136 -8.80 16.65 -6.81
CA PHE A 136 -9.34 16.13 -8.05
C PHE A 136 -10.07 17.24 -8.81
N LYS A 137 -10.14 17.09 -10.12
CA LYS A 137 -10.87 18.00 -11.02
C LYS A 137 -11.78 17.18 -11.92
N ILE A 138 -13.05 17.58 -11.98
CA ILE A 138 -14.05 16.98 -12.87
C ILE A 138 -14.31 17.98 -14.00
N ILE A 139 -14.23 17.51 -15.24
CA ILE A 139 -14.48 18.28 -16.45
C ILE A 139 -15.60 17.61 -17.21
N LEU A 140 -16.61 18.39 -17.59
CA LEU A 140 -17.79 17.91 -18.31
C LEU A 140 -17.87 18.67 -19.62
N ASN A 141 -17.71 17.95 -20.73
CA ASN A 141 -17.74 18.52 -22.06
C ASN A 141 -18.93 17.95 -22.84
N GLN A 142 -19.64 18.81 -23.54
CA GLN A 142 -20.59 18.37 -24.56
C GLN A 142 -19.83 18.25 -25.87
N ALA A 143 -19.79 17.04 -26.45
CA ALA A 143 -19.21 16.86 -27.78
C ALA A 143 -20.10 17.61 -28.79
N LYS A 144 -19.55 18.66 -29.41
CA LYS A 144 -20.22 19.36 -30.51
C LYS A 144 -20.11 18.50 -31.77
N ASP A 145 -21.24 18.27 -32.42
CA ASP A 145 -21.35 17.42 -33.59
C ASP A 145 -20.31 17.81 -34.66
N GLY A 146 -19.45 16.83 -35.02
CA GLY A 146 -18.74 16.86 -36.30
C GLY A 146 -17.31 17.39 -36.32
N ILE A 147 -16.73 17.83 -35.19
CA ILE A 147 -15.28 18.10 -35.12
C ILE A 147 -14.70 17.20 -34.03
N PRO A 148 -13.96 16.12 -34.38
CA PRO A 148 -13.21 15.39 -33.38
C PRO A 148 -12.34 16.40 -32.63
N LEU A 149 -12.45 16.43 -31.30
CA LEU A 149 -11.55 17.17 -30.43
C LEU A 149 -10.13 16.68 -30.74
N GLN A 150 -9.42 17.35 -31.65
CA GLN A 150 -7.98 17.23 -31.69
C GLN A 150 -7.51 17.68 -30.31
N HIS A 151 -6.78 16.81 -29.62
CA HIS A 151 -6.07 17.13 -28.39
C HIS A 151 -4.96 18.15 -28.71
N ASP A 152 -5.35 19.37 -29.03
CA ASP A 152 -4.44 20.50 -29.07
C ASP A 152 -4.17 20.90 -27.62
N ASN A 153 -2.97 20.55 -27.14
CA ASN A 153 -2.40 20.96 -25.86
C ASN A 153 -2.21 22.49 -25.72
N GLN A 154 -2.91 23.33 -26.50
CA GLN A 154 -2.65 24.77 -26.59
C GLN A 154 -3.86 25.69 -26.41
N VAL A 155 -5.10 25.20 -26.23
CA VAL A 155 -6.26 26.10 -26.00
C VAL A 155 -6.72 26.03 -24.54
N ILE A 156 -5.82 26.43 -23.63
CA ILE A 156 -6.21 27.01 -22.34
C ILE A 156 -6.20 28.52 -22.53
N THR A 157 -7.25 29.06 -23.14
CA THR A 157 -7.53 30.50 -23.03
C THR A 157 -9.00 30.75 -23.33
N LYS A 158 -9.65 31.43 -22.36
CA LYS A 158 -11.04 31.93 -22.39
C LYS A 158 -12.13 30.95 -21.96
N VAL A 159 -12.09 30.58 -20.68
CA VAL A 159 -13.27 30.65 -19.82
C VAL A 159 -12.84 31.44 -18.60
N ASN A 160 -12.98 32.76 -18.69
CA ASN A 160 -12.85 33.67 -17.55
C ASN A 160 -14.24 33.98 -17.02
N GLU A 161 -14.27 34.32 -15.73
CA GLU A 161 -15.43 34.72 -14.92
C GLU A 161 -16.19 33.57 -14.25
N SER A 162 -15.51 32.88 -13.32
CA SER A 162 -16.05 32.51 -12.01
C SER A 162 -14.92 32.04 -11.07
N GLN A 163 -14.57 32.92 -10.12
CA GLN A 163 -13.76 32.71 -8.92
C GLN A 163 -12.25 32.49 -9.07
N ASN A 164 -11.56 33.63 -9.03
CA ASN A 164 -10.17 33.77 -8.61
C ASN A 164 -9.95 33.09 -7.25
N PHE A 165 -9.24 31.97 -7.22
CA PHE A 165 -8.34 31.68 -6.11
C PHE A 165 -7.01 32.37 -6.46
N GLU A 166 -6.95 33.68 -6.21
CA GLU A 166 -5.65 34.31 -5.97
C GLU A 166 -5.06 33.64 -4.74
N ASN A 167 -3.89 33.03 -4.93
CA ASN A 167 -3.06 32.57 -3.85
C ASN A 167 -2.64 33.80 -3.03
N ASP A 168 -3.41 34.09 -2.00
CA ASP A 168 -3.03 35.01 -0.96
C ASP A 168 -1.91 34.34 -0.13
N ILE A 169 -0.67 34.61 -0.52
CA ILE A 169 0.53 34.19 0.22
C ILE A 169 0.80 35.17 1.38
N THR A 170 -0.06 36.17 1.59
CA THR A 170 0.05 37.09 2.73
C THR A 170 -0.79 36.62 3.91
N GLY A 171 -0.20 35.68 4.67
CA GLY A 171 -0.40 35.63 6.11
C GLY A 171 -1.14 34.42 6.65
N VAL A 172 -0.40 33.39 7.02
CA VAL A 172 -0.35 32.91 8.41
C VAL A 172 1.08 32.44 8.66
N HIS A 173 1.86 33.23 9.38
CA HIS A 173 3.04 32.70 10.06
C HIS A 173 2.55 31.73 11.14
N SER A 174 2.29 30.51 10.72
CA SER A 174 2.12 29.37 11.60
C SER A 174 3.50 29.08 12.17
N ASN A 175 3.71 29.32 13.47
CA ASN A 175 4.90 28.90 14.21
C ASN A 175 5.06 27.38 14.31
N LYS A 176 4.27 26.60 13.56
CA LYS A 176 4.35 25.15 13.46
C LYS A 176 4.96 24.76 12.12
N THR A 177 5.98 23.91 12.18
CA THR A 177 6.56 23.30 10.99
C THR A 177 5.50 22.42 10.29
N PRO A 178 5.62 22.19 8.96
CA PRO A 178 4.74 21.29 8.21
C PRO A 178 4.58 19.91 8.88
N PHE A 179 5.66 19.43 9.51
CA PHE A 179 5.70 18.19 10.27
C PHE A 179 4.79 18.22 11.51
N GLN A 180 4.81 19.31 12.29
CA GLN A 180 3.98 19.46 13.48
C GLN A 180 2.48 19.43 13.16
N SER A 181 2.08 20.03 12.03
CA SER A 181 0.69 20.06 11.58
C SER A 181 0.20 18.67 11.14
N CYS A 182 1.05 17.91 10.44
CA CYS A 182 0.76 16.54 10.02
C CYS A 182 0.57 15.58 11.20
N CYS A 183 1.49 15.62 12.17
CA CYS A 183 1.39 14.76 13.35
C CYS A 183 0.18 15.10 14.23
N ASP A 184 -0.18 16.38 14.39
CA ASP A 184 -1.38 16.82 15.12
C ASP A 184 -2.68 16.24 14.51
N ASN A 185 -2.75 16.16 13.18
CA ASN A 185 -3.92 15.65 12.46
C ASN A 185 -4.02 14.12 12.51
N LEU A 186 -2.90 13.41 12.33
CA LEU A 186 -2.84 11.95 12.45
C LEU A 186 -3.28 11.43 13.84
N VAL A 187 -2.94 12.15 14.91
CA VAL A 187 -3.32 11.77 16.29
C VAL A 187 -4.81 12.00 16.55
N LYS A 188 -5.37 13.11 16.08
CA LYS A 188 -6.80 13.41 16.21
C LYS A 188 -7.63 12.37 15.47
N ASP A 189 -7.22 12.02 14.25
CA ASP A 189 -7.92 11.02 13.46
C ASP A 189 -7.83 9.64 14.12
N ARG A 190 -6.66 9.15 14.57
CA ARG A 190 -6.54 7.80 15.19
C ARG A 190 -7.55 7.50 16.32
N SER A 191 -8.00 8.52 17.06
CA SER A 191 -9.03 8.41 18.11
C SER A 191 -10.45 8.13 17.59
N VAL A 192 -10.77 8.62 16.39
CA VAL A 192 -12.04 8.40 15.68
C VAL A 192 -12.10 6.99 15.08
N TRP A 193 -10.94 6.44 14.69
CA TRP A 193 -10.87 5.17 13.94
C TRP A 193 -10.96 3.93 14.83
N LYS A 194 -10.43 3.97 16.06
CA LYS A 194 -10.62 2.89 17.06
C LYS A 194 -12.10 2.62 17.38
N LYS A 195 -13.00 3.56 17.10
CA LYS A 195 -14.46 3.36 17.25
C LYS A 195 -15.10 2.62 16.08
N HIS A 196 -14.48 2.58 14.90
CA HIS A 196 -15.07 2.00 13.69
C HIS A 196 -14.63 0.55 13.40
N GLU A 197 -13.41 0.15 13.76
CA GLU A 197 -12.92 -1.23 13.53
C GLU A 197 -13.73 -2.32 14.25
N ASN A 198 -14.37 -2.00 15.38
CA ASN A 198 -15.21 -2.95 16.13
C ASN A 198 -16.54 -3.32 15.45
N SER A 199 -16.88 -2.71 14.30
CA SER A 199 -18.19 -2.89 13.65
C SER A 199 -18.21 -3.81 12.43
N CYS A 200 -17.06 -4.32 11.97
CA CYS A 200 -16.98 -5.13 10.72
C CYS A 200 -15.95 -6.28 10.80
N SER A 201 -16.02 -7.14 11.82
CA SER A 201 -15.24 -8.39 11.84
C SER A 201 -16.09 -9.59 11.37
N PRO A 202 -15.67 -10.36 10.35
CA PRO A 202 -16.39 -11.54 9.85
C PRO A 202 -16.19 -12.81 10.70
N HIS A 203 -15.57 -12.72 11.88
CA HIS A 203 -15.13 -13.91 12.63
C HIS A 203 -16.20 -14.63 13.48
N ASN A 204 -17.47 -14.20 13.47
CA ASN A 204 -18.52 -14.85 14.27
C ASN A 204 -19.31 -15.98 13.57
N LEU A 205 -18.95 -16.39 12.35
CA LEU A 205 -19.69 -17.42 11.60
C LEU A 205 -19.11 -18.86 11.71
N LYS A 206 -18.03 -19.08 12.47
CA LYS A 206 -17.38 -20.42 12.55
C LYS A 206 -17.73 -21.28 13.77
N ASN A 207 -18.48 -20.79 14.75
CA ASN A 207 -18.86 -21.59 15.93
C ASN A 207 -20.34 -21.97 15.90
N LYS A 208 -20.70 -22.91 15.03
CA LYS A 208 -21.92 -23.75 15.13
C LYS A 208 -21.91 -24.84 14.04
N MET A 209 -21.01 -25.81 14.18
CA MET A 209 -21.21 -27.13 13.59
C MET A 209 -20.83 -28.20 14.61
N HIS A 210 -21.82 -29.05 14.87
CA HIS A 210 -21.94 -30.12 15.83
C HIS A 210 -20.67 -30.89 16.24
N GLU A 211 -20.52 -31.03 17.56
CA GLU A 211 -20.00 -32.23 18.21
C GLU A 211 -20.84 -33.45 17.78
N HIS A 212 -20.22 -34.38 17.05
CA HIS A 212 -20.67 -35.77 17.04
C HIS A 212 -19.56 -36.64 17.60
N LYS A 213 -19.88 -37.29 18.72
CA LYS A 213 -19.02 -38.18 19.50
C LYS A 213 -18.51 -39.36 18.67
N ASN A 214 -17.21 -39.61 18.78
CA ASN A 214 -16.55 -40.86 18.45
C ASN A 214 -16.93 -41.95 19.47
N THR A 215 -17.36 -43.10 18.97
CA THR A 215 -17.12 -44.43 19.57
C THR A 215 -17.13 -45.45 18.44
N ASN A 216 -15.97 -45.99 18.07
CA ASN A 216 -15.66 -47.42 18.19
C ASN A 216 -14.32 -47.78 17.53
N SER A 217 -13.55 -48.51 18.32
CA SER A 217 -12.40 -49.33 17.98
C SER A 217 -12.71 -50.38 16.92
N CYS A 218 -11.73 -50.72 16.07
CA CYS A 218 -11.17 -52.07 15.97
C CYS A 218 -9.98 -52.11 14.98
N GLU A 219 -8.86 -52.58 15.53
CA GLU A 219 -7.82 -53.47 15.00
C GLU A 219 -7.70 -53.73 13.47
N GLY A 220 -6.46 -53.59 13.00
CA GLY A 220 -5.71 -54.70 12.41
C GLY A 220 -5.73 -54.86 10.88
N GLY A 221 -4.54 -54.83 10.28
CA GLY A 221 -4.28 -55.51 9.01
C GLY A 221 -3.47 -54.72 7.99
N ASP A 222 -2.15 -54.74 8.11
CA ASP A 222 -1.27 -54.84 6.93
C ASP A 222 -1.57 -56.19 6.24
N PRO A 223 -1.48 -56.34 4.89
CA PRO A 223 -0.15 -56.30 4.28
C PRO A 223 -0.04 -55.90 2.79
N SER A 224 1.20 -55.52 2.46
CA SER A 224 2.01 -55.91 1.29
C SER A 224 1.64 -55.49 -0.14
N ILE A 225 2.58 -54.76 -0.75
CA ILE A 225 3.37 -55.12 -1.96
C ILE A 225 2.57 -55.67 -3.15
N ILE A 226 2.62 -54.95 -4.28
CA ILE A 226 3.03 -55.49 -5.60
C ILE A 226 3.60 -54.34 -6.46
N ASN A 227 4.87 -54.53 -6.84
CA ASN A 227 5.56 -53.90 -7.96
C ASN A 227 5.01 -54.39 -9.29
N SER A 228 4.95 -53.54 -10.31
CA SER A 228 5.15 -53.82 -11.76
C SER A 228 4.42 -52.75 -12.58
N SER A 229 4.89 -52.21 -13.70
CA SER A 229 6.16 -52.28 -14.42
C SER A 229 6.19 -51.09 -15.37
N GLN A 230 7.38 -50.57 -15.61
CA GLN A 230 7.68 -49.79 -16.81
C GLN A 230 7.48 -50.67 -18.06
N VAL A 231 6.89 -50.10 -19.11
CA VAL A 231 7.16 -50.51 -20.49
C VAL A 231 7.42 -49.24 -21.30
N THR A 232 8.63 -49.17 -21.82
CA THR A 232 9.17 -48.21 -22.78
C THR A 232 8.76 -48.58 -24.21
N THR A 233 9.05 -47.65 -25.14
CA THR A 233 9.25 -47.81 -26.60
C THR A 233 8.00 -48.19 -27.40
N ASP A 234 7.72 -47.68 -28.61
CA ASP A 234 8.58 -47.02 -29.57
C ASP A 234 7.78 -46.23 -30.63
N SER A 235 8.57 -45.40 -31.29
CA SER A 235 8.44 -44.61 -32.51
C SER A 235 7.53 -45.06 -33.69
N ASN A 236 7.14 -44.02 -34.45
CA ASN A 236 7.06 -43.89 -35.92
C ASN A 236 5.70 -43.89 -36.68
N ALA A 237 5.63 -42.85 -37.53
CA ALA A 237 5.25 -42.83 -38.95
C ALA A 237 3.78 -42.61 -39.37
N TYR A 238 3.62 -41.49 -40.11
CA TYR A 238 2.80 -41.27 -41.30
C TYR A 238 1.32 -41.71 -41.31
N ALA A 239 0.41 -40.77 -41.53
CA ALA A 239 -0.20 -40.58 -42.86
C ALA A 239 -1.37 -39.58 -42.82
N ASN A 240 -1.44 -38.79 -43.88
CA ASN A 240 -2.55 -37.98 -44.32
C ASN A 240 -3.90 -38.70 -44.19
N GLN A 241 -4.93 -38.00 -43.72
CA GLN A 241 -6.26 -38.13 -44.30
C GLN A 241 -7.15 -36.91 -43.97
N SER A 242 -7.42 -36.17 -45.04
CA SER A 242 -8.41 -35.11 -45.17
C SER A 242 -9.83 -35.63 -44.94
N GLY A 243 -10.49 -35.12 -43.89
CA GLY A 243 -11.93 -35.28 -43.65
C GLY A 243 -12.74 -34.10 -44.19
N PRO A 244 -14.03 -34.30 -44.55
CA PRO A 244 -14.75 -33.40 -45.44
C PRO A 244 -15.27 -32.14 -44.74
N LYS A 245 -15.07 -30.99 -45.38
CA LYS A 245 -15.72 -29.71 -45.03
C LYS A 245 -17.22 -29.84 -45.29
N ARG A 246 -18.02 -30.00 -44.23
CA ARG A 246 -19.47 -29.78 -44.29
C ARG A 246 -19.73 -28.29 -44.50
N LYS A 247 -20.28 -27.94 -45.67
CA LYS A 247 -20.90 -26.64 -45.95
C LYS A 247 -22.06 -26.45 -44.99
N VAL A 248 -21.96 -25.50 -44.07
CA VAL A 248 -23.09 -24.97 -43.32
C VAL A 248 -23.82 -24.03 -44.27
N GLN A 249 -25.06 -24.39 -44.64
CA GLN A 249 -25.99 -23.50 -45.32
C GLN A 249 -26.34 -22.35 -44.39
N SER A 250 -25.90 -21.14 -44.73
CA SER A 250 -26.36 -19.91 -44.13
C SER A 250 -27.74 -19.56 -44.70
N PHE A 251 -28.77 -19.55 -43.85
CA PHE A 251 -30.04 -18.89 -44.17
C PHE A 251 -29.79 -17.38 -44.24
N GLN A 252 -29.97 -16.81 -45.43
CA GLN A 252 -30.13 -15.36 -45.61
C GLN A 252 -31.63 -15.05 -45.49
N GLU A 253 -32.04 -14.49 -44.35
CA GLU A 253 -33.27 -13.71 -44.25
C GLU A 253 -32.92 -12.26 -44.62
N THR A 254 -33.35 -11.85 -45.80
CA THR A 254 -33.38 -10.45 -46.24
C THR A 254 -34.61 -9.77 -45.66
N THR A 255 -34.43 -9.02 -44.57
CA THR A 255 -35.38 -8.00 -44.14
C THR A 255 -34.81 -6.62 -44.46
N ASP A 256 -35.37 -6.00 -45.50
CA ASP A 256 -35.17 -4.61 -45.85
C ASP A 256 -35.70 -3.73 -44.71
N VAL A 257 -34.81 -3.25 -43.85
CA VAL A 257 -35.11 -2.21 -42.86
C VAL A 257 -34.70 -0.86 -43.46
N PRO A 258 -35.62 0.14 -43.54
CA PRO A 258 -35.29 1.45 -44.07
C PRO A 258 -34.25 2.12 -43.16
N ALA A 259 -33.13 2.52 -43.76
CA ALA A 259 -32.07 3.29 -43.11
C ALA A 259 -32.58 4.70 -42.76
N SER A 260 -33.30 4.83 -41.65
CA SER A 260 -33.51 6.13 -41.02
C SER A 260 -32.15 6.61 -40.53
N ILE A 261 -31.65 7.69 -41.13
CA ILE A 261 -30.46 8.40 -40.67
C ILE A 261 -30.79 8.93 -39.27
N GLU A 262 -30.48 8.16 -38.23
CA GLU A 262 -30.59 8.60 -36.85
C GLU A 262 -29.69 9.83 -36.70
N LYS A 263 -30.29 10.96 -36.34
CA LYS A 263 -29.54 12.17 -36.01
C LYS A 263 -28.48 11.79 -34.97
N PRO A 264 -27.24 12.30 -35.09
CA PRO A 264 -26.19 12.01 -34.13
C PRO A 264 -26.70 12.37 -32.73
N LYS A 265 -26.77 11.36 -31.85
CA LYS A 265 -27.13 11.58 -30.45
C LYS A 265 -26.01 12.39 -29.84
N THR A 266 -26.33 13.56 -29.32
CA THR A 266 -25.41 14.41 -28.55
C THR A 266 -24.67 13.57 -27.53
N GLN A 267 -23.35 13.52 -27.62
CA GLN A 267 -22.50 12.79 -26.67
C GLN A 267 -21.95 13.76 -25.62
N TRP A 268 -21.94 13.30 -24.37
CA TRP A 268 -21.31 13.99 -23.25
C TRP A 268 -20.06 13.23 -22.85
N GLU A 269 -19.02 13.97 -22.48
CA GLU A 269 -17.75 13.44 -22.00
C GLU A 269 -17.53 13.92 -20.56
N CYS A 270 -17.20 12.97 -19.68
CA CYS A 270 -16.78 13.22 -18.31
C CYS A 270 -15.32 12.82 -18.15
N THR A 271 -14.48 13.78 -17.82
CA THR A 271 -13.08 13.56 -17.48
C THR A 271 -12.88 13.83 -16.00
N VAL A 272 -12.34 12.85 -15.27
CA VAL A 272 -11.98 13.02 -13.86
C VAL A 272 -10.47 12.89 -13.74
N HIS A 273 -9.83 14.01 -13.38
CA HIS A 273 -8.42 14.05 -13.01
C HIS A 273 -8.30 13.88 -11.51
N VAL A 274 -7.64 12.83 -11.08
CA VAL A 274 -7.24 12.61 -9.69
C VAL A 274 -5.77 12.98 -9.60
N GLY A 275 -5.45 13.90 -8.69
CA GLY A 275 -4.09 14.35 -8.43
C GLY A 275 -3.28 13.39 -7.57
N TRP A 276 -2.14 13.86 -7.08
CA TRP A 276 -1.29 13.12 -6.15
C TRP A 276 -2.08 12.64 -4.91
N PRO A 277 -1.79 11.48 -4.28
CA PRO A 277 -0.66 10.55 -4.51
C PRO A 277 -0.90 9.55 -5.64
N PHE A 278 -2.08 9.52 -6.24
CA PHE A 278 -2.39 8.62 -7.36
C PHE A 278 -2.81 9.44 -8.57
N PRO A 279 -1.85 10.10 -9.25
CA PRO A 279 -2.18 10.85 -10.43
C PRO A 279 -2.73 9.91 -11.49
N PHE A 280 -4.03 10.00 -11.76
CA PHE A 280 -4.65 9.30 -12.87
C PHE A 280 -5.76 10.15 -13.45
N THR A 281 -6.03 9.92 -14.73
CA THR A 281 -7.16 10.53 -15.42
C THR A 281 -8.03 9.42 -15.97
N VAL A 282 -9.33 9.53 -15.77
CA VAL A 282 -10.32 8.70 -16.47
C VAL A 282 -11.14 9.59 -17.39
N CYS A 283 -11.52 9.04 -18.52
CA CYS A 283 -12.43 9.67 -19.45
C CYS A 283 -13.53 8.69 -19.82
N ALA A 284 -14.77 9.13 -19.79
CA ALA A 284 -15.93 8.33 -20.17
C ALA A 284 -16.94 9.16 -20.95
N GLN A 285 -17.62 8.51 -21.89
CA GLN A 285 -18.64 9.13 -22.74
C GLN A 285 -20.01 8.51 -22.48
N GLY A 286 -21.05 9.34 -22.45
CA GLY A 286 -22.44 8.92 -22.28
C GLY A 286 -23.38 9.69 -23.20
N ILE A 287 -24.58 9.15 -23.42
CA ILE A 287 -25.62 9.77 -24.26
C ILE A 287 -26.33 10.97 -23.59
N SER A 288 -26.03 11.21 -22.32
CA SER A 288 -26.55 12.30 -21.50
C SER A 288 -25.50 12.75 -20.49
N LEU A 289 -25.62 13.97 -19.97
CA LEU A 289 -24.71 14.49 -18.95
C LEU A 289 -24.68 13.60 -17.68
N PRO A 290 -25.81 13.22 -17.06
CA PRO A 290 -25.80 12.29 -15.93
C PRO A 290 -25.19 10.92 -16.27
N GLY A 291 -25.43 10.43 -17.50
CA GLY A 291 -24.86 9.17 -17.98
C GLY A 291 -23.33 9.23 -18.10
N ALA A 292 -22.80 10.29 -18.69
CA ALA A 292 -21.36 10.50 -18.79
C ALA A 292 -20.70 10.63 -17.41
N GLN A 293 -21.33 11.38 -16.50
CA GLN A 293 -20.89 11.48 -15.10
C GLN A 293 -20.82 10.12 -14.42
N MET A 294 -21.92 9.36 -14.46
CA MET A 294 -22.00 8.01 -13.88
C MET A 294 -20.86 7.12 -14.40
N LEU A 295 -20.68 7.05 -15.72
CA LEU A 295 -19.62 6.24 -16.32
C LEU A 295 -18.22 6.71 -15.91
N GLY A 296 -17.99 8.03 -15.85
CA GLY A 296 -16.73 8.61 -15.40
C GLY A 296 -16.41 8.22 -13.96
N PHE A 297 -17.37 8.35 -13.04
CA PHE A 297 -17.19 7.96 -11.64
C PHE A 297 -17.03 6.45 -11.45
N MET A 298 -17.69 5.63 -12.25
CA MET A 298 -17.49 4.17 -12.21
C MET A 298 -16.07 3.79 -12.65
N GLU A 299 -15.52 4.47 -13.66
CA GLU A 299 -14.12 4.28 -14.05
C GLU A 299 -13.15 4.74 -12.95
N VAL A 300 -13.46 5.82 -12.22
CA VAL A 300 -12.69 6.20 -11.01
C VAL A 300 -12.75 5.08 -9.97
N ALA A 301 -13.94 4.59 -9.60
CA ALA A 301 -14.11 3.54 -8.61
C ALA A 301 -13.30 2.28 -8.99
N ARG A 302 -13.34 1.90 -10.28
CA ARG A 302 -12.55 0.80 -10.82
C ARG A 302 -11.06 1.03 -10.68
N LYS A 303 -10.56 2.23 -11.03
CA LYS A 303 -9.15 2.60 -10.85
C LYS A 303 -8.73 2.51 -9.39
N LEU A 304 -9.51 3.09 -8.47
CA LEU A 304 -9.27 3.00 -7.03
C LEU A 304 -9.22 1.54 -6.55
N LYS A 305 -10.15 0.69 -7.02
CA LYS A 305 -10.16 -0.74 -6.67
C LYS A 305 -8.92 -1.47 -7.17
N THR A 306 -8.51 -1.23 -8.41
CA THR A 306 -7.30 -1.86 -8.99
C THR A 306 -6.01 -1.45 -8.29
N GLN A 307 -5.99 -0.27 -7.68
CA GLN A 307 -4.86 0.21 -6.87
C GLN A 307 -4.94 -0.26 -5.40
N GLY A 308 -5.95 -1.06 -5.04
CA GLY A 308 -6.16 -1.52 -3.67
C GLY A 308 -6.60 -0.42 -2.70
N LEU A 309 -7.03 0.74 -3.22
CA LEU A 309 -7.40 1.90 -2.42
C LEU A 309 -8.81 1.82 -1.87
N LEU A 310 -9.65 0.90 -2.35
CA LEU A 310 -10.97 0.68 -1.76
C LEU A 310 -10.91 -0.33 -0.62
N THR A 311 -11.79 -0.17 0.37
CA THR A 311 -12.04 -1.19 1.39
C THR A 311 -12.50 -2.51 0.74
N SER A 312 -12.46 -3.61 1.49
CA SER A 312 -12.93 -4.92 1.00
C SER A 312 -14.39 -4.87 0.53
N CYS A 313 -15.24 -4.08 1.19
CA CYS A 313 -16.63 -3.86 0.85
C CYS A 313 -16.89 -2.66 -0.09
N ASN A 314 -15.84 -2.04 -0.65
CA ASN A 314 -15.92 -0.87 -1.52
C ASN A 314 -16.70 0.31 -0.91
N SER A 315 -16.82 0.37 0.41
CA SER A 315 -17.60 1.41 1.10
C SER A 315 -16.78 2.68 1.32
N GLY A 316 -15.46 2.66 1.12
CA GLY A 316 -14.61 3.81 1.34
C GLY A 316 -13.18 3.55 0.89
N VAL A 317 -12.30 4.46 1.27
CA VAL A 317 -10.86 4.33 1.05
C VAL A 317 -10.23 3.44 2.12
N ASN A 318 -9.31 2.56 1.74
CA ASN A 318 -8.59 1.68 2.64
C ASN A 318 -7.48 2.47 3.37
N PRO A 319 -7.62 2.72 4.69
CA PRO A 319 -6.66 3.54 5.44
C PRO A 319 -5.28 2.89 5.56
N GLN A 320 -5.19 1.56 5.56
CA GLN A 320 -3.92 0.86 5.70
C GLN A 320 -3.07 1.01 4.44
N VAL A 321 -3.69 0.85 3.27
CA VAL A 321 -3.02 1.03 1.98
C VAL A 321 -2.62 2.50 1.81
N LEU A 322 -3.53 3.41 2.14
CA LEU A 322 -3.27 4.84 2.07
C LEU A 322 -2.12 5.27 3.00
N GLY A 323 -2.13 4.84 4.26
CA GLY A 323 -1.06 5.13 5.22
C GLY A 323 0.29 4.52 4.84
N ARG A 324 0.31 3.30 4.28
CA ARG A 324 1.55 2.71 3.75
C ARG A 324 2.13 3.54 2.61
N LEU A 325 1.28 4.01 1.70
CA LEU A 325 1.72 4.78 0.53
C LEU A 325 2.24 6.16 0.95
N MET A 326 1.59 6.80 1.92
CA MET A 326 2.15 8.00 2.54
C MET A 326 3.52 7.78 3.17
N LEU A 327 3.71 6.66 3.89
CA LEU A 327 4.99 6.36 4.52
C LEU A 327 6.09 6.21 3.47
N LEU A 328 5.79 5.54 2.36
CA LEU A 328 6.72 5.41 1.23
C LEU A 328 7.05 6.76 0.60
N ASP A 329 6.07 7.66 0.43
CA ASP A 329 6.32 8.99 -0.12
C ASP A 329 7.03 9.91 0.88
N LEU A 330 6.69 9.85 2.17
CA LEU A 330 7.43 10.54 3.24
C LEU A 330 8.87 10.07 3.26
N GLN A 331 9.09 8.76 3.11
CA GLN A 331 10.42 8.17 3.02
C GLN A 331 11.15 8.66 1.78
N ALA A 332 10.54 8.66 0.60
CA ALA A 332 11.17 9.16 -0.63
C ALA A 332 11.52 10.65 -0.53
N HIS A 333 10.61 11.47 0.01
CA HIS A 333 10.86 12.89 0.20
C HIS A 333 11.91 13.17 1.29
N TRP A 334 11.93 12.34 2.34
CA TRP A 334 13.03 12.32 3.29
C TRP A 334 14.32 11.95 2.60
N ASP A 335 14.39 10.89 1.82
CA ASP A 335 15.61 10.47 1.11
C ASP A 335 16.14 11.58 0.18
N GLU A 336 15.27 12.28 -0.54
CA GLU A 336 15.64 13.47 -1.33
C GLU A 336 16.16 14.63 -0.46
N SER A 337 15.48 14.93 0.64
CA SER A 337 15.89 16.00 1.58
C SER A 337 17.20 15.66 2.30
N LEU A 338 17.37 14.38 2.64
CA LEU A 338 18.56 13.79 3.26
C LEU A 338 19.74 13.94 2.29
N HIS A 339 19.56 13.60 1.01
CA HIS A 339 20.58 13.79 -0.02
C HIS A 339 21.00 15.26 -0.18
N PHE A 340 20.04 16.17 -0.25
CA PHE A 340 20.33 17.61 -0.37
C PHE A 340 21.05 18.16 0.86
N SER A 341 20.62 17.77 2.06
CA SER A 341 21.27 18.15 3.32
C SER A 341 22.70 17.58 3.43
N LEU A 342 22.91 16.33 3.02
CA LEU A 342 24.20 15.66 3.12
C LEU A 342 25.27 16.35 2.25
N GLU A 343 24.95 16.70 1.00
CA GLU A 343 25.87 17.38 0.08
C GLU A 343 26.26 18.77 0.60
N HIS A 344 25.30 19.55 1.10
CA HIS A 344 25.56 20.87 1.67
C HIS A 344 26.37 20.78 2.98
N THR A 345 26.09 19.76 3.80
CA THR A 345 26.77 19.49 5.08
C THR A 345 28.23 19.07 4.87
N LEU A 346 28.53 18.35 3.80
CA LEU A 346 29.91 17.99 3.40
C LEU A 346 30.72 19.20 2.91
N GLN A 347 30.07 20.26 2.40
CA GLN A 347 30.73 21.47 1.92
C GLN A 347 31.08 22.46 3.04
N GLN A 348 30.40 22.41 4.19
CA GLN A 348 30.76 23.24 5.34
C GLN A 348 31.90 22.59 6.14
N LYS A 349 33.04 23.30 6.28
CA LYS A 349 34.14 22.90 7.17
C LYS A 349 33.66 22.91 8.63
N PHE A 350 33.17 21.78 9.12
CA PHE A 350 32.85 21.59 10.52
C PHE A 350 34.13 21.26 11.30
N GLU A 351 34.76 22.29 11.87
CA GLU A 351 35.91 22.12 12.76
C GLU A 351 35.48 21.45 14.07
N ALA A 352 35.56 20.12 14.10
CA ALA A 352 35.16 19.31 15.24
C ALA A 352 36.28 19.21 16.29
N ASP A 353 35.92 19.37 17.57
CA ASP A 353 36.80 19.11 18.72
C ASP A 353 36.96 17.60 18.98
N ALA A 354 35.98 16.82 18.53
CA ALA A 354 35.93 15.38 18.71
C ALA A 354 35.26 14.69 17.52
N GLU A 355 35.71 13.47 17.24
CA GLU A 355 35.17 12.62 16.18
C GLU A 355 34.71 11.30 16.77
N LEU A 356 33.45 10.94 16.50
CA LEU A 356 32.80 9.73 16.97
C LEU A 356 32.50 8.84 15.76
N PHE A 357 32.85 7.56 15.86
CA PHE A 357 32.50 6.54 14.87
C PHE A 357 31.66 5.50 15.58
N CYS A 358 30.52 5.16 14.99
CA CYS A 358 29.55 4.23 15.55
C CYS A 358 29.17 3.17 14.53
N ASP A 359 28.95 1.95 15.01
CA ASP A 359 28.36 0.88 14.21
C ASP A 359 27.60 -0.12 15.11
N ALA A 360 26.60 -0.77 14.52
CA ALA A 360 25.80 -1.80 15.15
C ALA A 360 25.76 -3.05 14.28
N SER A 361 25.90 -4.21 14.92
CA SER A 361 25.79 -5.49 14.25
C SER A 361 24.80 -6.41 14.97
N PHE A 362 24.61 -7.61 14.42
CA PHE A 362 23.78 -8.62 15.06
C PHE A 362 24.24 -8.98 16.48
N THR A 363 25.54 -8.92 16.77
CA THR A 363 26.11 -9.36 18.05
C THR A 363 26.15 -8.29 19.13
N GLY A 364 26.06 -7.03 18.75
CA GLY A 364 26.21 -5.91 19.68
C GLY A 364 26.42 -4.58 18.97
N PHE A 365 26.92 -3.62 19.72
CA PHE A 365 27.25 -2.29 19.21
C PHE A 365 28.62 -1.83 19.67
N GLY A 366 29.22 -0.97 18.86
CA GLY A 366 30.57 -0.49 19.05
C GLY A 366 30.70 0.97 18.67
N ALA A 367 31.55 1.68 19.39
CA ALA A 367 31.92 3.03 19.03
C ALA A 367 33.32 3.40 19.53
N TYR A 368 33.98 4.30 18.81
CA TYR A 368 35.19 4.95 19.30
C TYR A 368 35.13 6.47 19.10
N LEU A 369 35.77 7.17 20.02
CA LEU A 369 35.81 8.62 20.14
C LEU A 369 37.26 9.11 20.12
N VAL A 370 37.58 9.90 19.12
CA VAL A 370 38.85 10.62 18.99
C VAL A 370 38.69 12.01 19.60
N LEU A 371 39.44 12.30 20.67
CA LEU A 371 39.47 13.63 21.30
C LEU A 371 40.71 14.38 20.83
N LYS A 372 40.54 15.39 19.96
CA LYS A 372 41.66 16.07 19.28
C LYS A 372 42.57 16.83 20.24
N ASP A 373 41.98 17.46 21.26
CA ASP A 373 42.68 18.24 22.28
C ASP A 373 43.65 17.41 23.13
N ILE A 374 43.39 16.11 23.30
CA ILE A 374 44.20 15.22 24.16
C ILE A 374 44.96 14.18 23.33
N GLY A 375 44.68 14.05 22.03
CA GLY A 375 45.26 13.02 21.16
C GLY A 375 44.96 11.59 21.63
N LYS A 376 43.84 11.37 22.31
CA LYS A 376 43.47 10.04 22.86
C LYS A 376 42.23 9.47 22.18
N VAL A 377 42.26 8.16 21.96
CA VAL A 377 41.10 7.41 21.46
C VAL A 377 40.45 6.65 22.62
N ARG A 378 39.16 6.88 22.81
CA ARG A 378 38.34 6.10 23.75
C ARG A 378 37.41 5.22 22.94
N TRP A 379 37.03 4.08 23.49
CA TRP A 379 36.15 3.16 22.80
C TRP A 379 35.21 2.48 23.77
N LEU A 380 34.10 1.98 23.24
CA LEU A 380 33.12 1.15 23.93
C LEU A 380 32.65 0.06 22.96
N CYS A 381 32.21 -1.04 23.56
CA CYS A 381 31.67 -2.19 22.85
C CYS A 381 30.83 -2.97 23.86
N GLU A 382 29.59 -3.30 23.54
CA GLU A 382 28.72 -4.10 24.40
C GLU A 382 27.89 -5.11 23.59
N SER A 383 27.48 -6.20 24.26
CA SER A 383 26.49 -7.15 23.77
C SER A 383 25.08 -6.59 23.91
N TRP A 384 24.18 -6.91 22.97
CA TRP A 384 22.74 -6.63 23.15
C TRP A 384 22.19 -7.33 24.40
N GLU A 385 22.52 -8.61 24.55
CA GLU A 385 22.06 -9.48 25.65
C GLU A 385 22.50 -8.99 27.04
N GLU A 386 23.71 -8.42 27.12
CA GLU A 386 24.29 -7.98 28.39
C GLU A 386 23.86 -6.56 28.75
N HIS A 387 23.53 -5.75 27.75
CA HIS A 387 23.29 -4.32 27.94
C HIS A 387 21.81 -4.01 28.16
N ASP A 388 20.94 -4.43 27.23
CA ASP A 388 19.53 -4.06 27.25
C ASP A 388 18.64 -5.10 26.58
N VAL A 389 18.35 -6.17 27.31
CA VAL A 389 17.47 -7.28 26.86
C VAL A 389 16.13 -6.77 26.33
N THR A 390 15.53 -5.76 26.97
CA THR A 390 14.25 -5.20 26.51
C THR A 390 14.39 -4.46 25.18
N PHE A 391 15.51 -3.78 24.95
CA PHE A 391 15.78 -3.16 23.65
C PHE A 391 16.14 -4.20 22.59
N GLN A 392 16.78 -5.31 22.98
CA GLN A 392 17.06 -6.44 22.09
C GLN A 392 15.78 -6.98 21.45
N ASP A 393 14.70 -7.13 22.21
CA ASP A 393 13.40 -7.56 21.68
C ASP A 393 12.80 -6.56 20.67
N ILE A 394 13.17 -5.28 20.76
CA ILE A 394 12.69 -4.23 19.84
C ILE A 394 13.50 -4.22 18.54
N ILE A 395 14.82 -4.39 18.61
CA ILE A 395 15.67 -4.48 17.39
C ILE A 395 15.53 -5.83 16.68
N TYR A 396 14.99 -6.83 17.37
CA TYR A 396 14.60 -8.14 16.86
C TYR A 396 13.09 -8.39 17.03
N PRO A 397 12.21 -7.59 16.38
CA PRO A 397 10.76 -7.76 16.51
C PRO A 397 10.32 -9.16 16.04
N GLN A 398 11.13 -9.77 15.17
CA GLN A 398 11.13 -11.20 14.87
C GLN A 398 12.58 -11.66 15.02
N LYS A 399 12.81 -12.87 15.57
CA LYS A 399 14.17 -13.39 15.85
C LYS A 399 15.14 -13.36 14.64
N TRP A 400 14.62 -13.24 13.43
CA TRP A 400 15.38 -13.20 12.17
C TRP A 400 15.47 -11.82 11.51
N LEU A 401 14.75 -10.81 12.01
CA LEU A 401 14.72 -9.47 11.41
C LEU A 401 15.47 -8.50 12.32
N PHE A 402 16.57 -7.93 11.83
CA PHE A 402 17.37 -6.94 12.54
C PHE A 402 17.08 -5.54 12.01
N GLU A 403 16.57 -4.66 12.87
CA GLU A 403 16.30 -3.27 12.55
C GLU A 403 17.59 -2.43 12.62
N SER A 404 18.40 -2.46 11.56
CA SER A 404 19.75 -1.85 11.54
C SER A 404 19.76 -0.36 11.87
N THR A 405 18.86 0.43 11.27
CA THR A 405 18.74 1.87 11.54
C THR A 405 18.47 2.17 13.01
N LEU A 406 17.62 1.36 13.65
CA LEU A 406 17.30 1.52 15.06
C LEU A 406 18.51 1.16 15.94
N ALA A 407 19.20 0.07 15.63
CA ALA A 407 20.38 -0.38 16.35
C ALA A 407 21.56 0.60 16.24
N GLU A 408 21.81 1.12 15.04
CA GLU A 408 22.86 2.12 14.79
C GLU A 408 22.54 3.47 15.45
N LEU A 409 21.29 3.95 15.35
CA LEU A 409 20.89 5.16 16.07
C LEU A 409 21.06 4.98 17.58
N TYR A 410 20.60 3.85 18.15
CA TYR A 410 20.80 3.54 19.57
C TYR A 410 22.27 3.57 19.96
N THR A 411 23.14 3.01 19.11
CA THR A 411 24.59 3.01 19.31
C THR A 411 25.13 4.43 19.40
N THR A 412 24.74 5.31 18.48
CA THR A 412 25.13 6.71 18.50
C THR A 412 24.64 7.42 19.76
N VAL A 413 23.35 7.29 20.10
CA VAL A 413 22.76 7.95 21.28
C VAL A 413 23.42 7.47 22.57
N THR A 414 23.59 6.16 22.72
CA THR A 414 24.23 5.55 23.89
C THR A 414 25.69 5.97 24.02
N SER A 415 26.41 6.08 22.90
CA SER A 415 27.82 6.52 22.90
C SER A 415 27.96 7.98 23.32
N VAL A 416 27.15 8.87 22.74
CA VAL A 416 27.11 10.29 23.13
C VAL A 416 26.72 10.43 24.60
N TYR A 417 25.70 9.70 25.06
CA TYR A 417 25.27 9.71 26.46
C TYR A 417 26.34 9.19 27.42
N SER A 418 27.08 8.15 27.03
CA SER A 418 28.17 7.57 27.83
C SER A 418 29.35 8.53 27.97
N TRP A 419 29.60 9.36 26.96
CA TRP A 419 30.67 10.35 26.94
C TRP A 419 30.24 11.79 27.19
N LYS A 420 28.97 12.07 27.51
CA LYS A 420 28.40 13.41 27.69
C LYS A 420 29.23 14.38 28.55
N LYS A 421 29.84 13.89 29.64
CA LYS A 421 30.72 14.71 30.50
C LYS A 421 32.03 15.12 29.80
N LYS A 422 32.58 14.26 28.94
CA LYS A 422 33.81 14.50 28.16
C LYS A 422 33.55 15.37 26.93
N LEU A 423 32.33 15.28 26.40
CA LEU A 423 31.85 16.04 25.24
C LEU A 423 31.30 17.42 25.62
N ARG A 424 31.25 17.77 26.91
CA ARG A 424 30.63 19.02 27.37
C ARG A 424 31.26 20.24 26.67
N GLY A 425 30.43 21.05 26.03
CA GLY A 425 30.85 22.26 25.32
C GLY A 425 31.59 22.01 23.99
N LYS A 426 31.69 20.76 23.53
CA LYS A 426 32.45 20.39 22.33
C LYS A 426 31.58 20.30 21.07
N LYS A 427 32.20 20.56 19.93
CA LYS A 427 31.70 20.22 18.60
C LYS A 427 32.07 18.79 18.26
N LEU A 428 31.06 17.94 18.07
CA LEU A 428 31.19 16.52 17.79
C LEU A 428 30.80 16.23 16.34
N LEU A 429 31.71 15.60 15.60
CA LEU A 429 31.41 15.02 14.29
C LEU A 429 31.19 13.52 14.45
N CYS A 430 30.04 13.03 14.02
CA CYS A 430 29.64 11.63 14.15
C CYS A 430 29.64 10.96 12.78
N PHE A 431 30.46 9.93 12.59
CA PHE A 431 30.55 9.14 11.37
C PHE A 431 29.77 7.84 11.53
N CYS A 432 28.97 7.50 10.52
CA CYS A 432 28.11 6.33 10.47
C CYS A 432 27.90 5.93 9.00
N ASP A 433 27.87 4.64 8.69
CA ASP A 433 27.65 4.12 7.33
C ASP A 433 26.18 3.93 6.98
N ASN A 434 25.26 4.22 7.90
CA ASN A 434 23.82 4.27 7.67
C ASN A 434 23.32 5.69 7.40
N GLN A 435 22.96 5.94 6.14
CA GLN A 435 22.49 7.24 5.66
C GLN A 435 21.24 7.72 6.40
N THR A 436 20.32 6.81 6.74
CA THR A 436 19.10 7.14 7.48
C THR A 436 19.46 7.69 8.86
N VAL A 437 20.37 7.06 9.60
CA VAL A 437 20.81 7.55 10.93
C VAL A 437 21.45 8.93 10.82
N VAL A 438 22.34 9.12 9.85
CA VAL A 438 23.05 10.38 9.64
C VAL A 438 22.07 11.53 9.47
N GLY A 439 21.11 11.36 8.57
CA GLY A 439 20.22 12.47 8.31
C GLY A 439 19.02 12.56 9.25
N LEU A 440 18.67 11.53 10.03
CA LEU A 440 17.86 11.70 11.25
C LEU A 440 18.57 12.67 12.21
N ILE A 441 19.85 12.42 12.55
CA ILE A 441 20.61 13.28 13.46
C ILE A 441 20.68 14.73 12.95
N ASN A 442 20.97 14.91 11.66
CA ASN A 442 21.11 16.25 11.08
C ASN A 442 19.76 16.98 10.93
N SER A 443 18.70 16.29 10.49
CA SER A 443 17.37 16.93 10.31
C SER A 443 16.80 17.40 11.65
N TYR A 444 16.97 16.59 12.69
CA TYR A 444 16.45 16.91 14.02
C TYR A 444 17.34 17.87 14.81
N ARG A 445 18.58 18.15 14.36
CA ARG A 445 19.36 19.28 14.88
C ARG A 445 18.64 20.61 14.59
N GLU A 446 18.05 20.74 13.40
CA GLU A 446 17.36 21.95 12.96
C GLU A 446 15.91 22.01 13.46
N ASN A 447 15.26 20.86 13.63
CA ASN A 447 13.86 20.75 14.00
C ASN A 447 13.68 19.88 15.27
N PRO A 448 13.67 20.46 16.48
CA PRO A 448 13.52 19.69 17.72
C PRO A 448 12.21 18.91 17.79
N ILE A 449 12.27 17.64 18.24
CA ILE A 449 11.06 16.83 18.46
C ILE A 449 10.46 17.27 19.79
N SER A 450 9.22 17.75 19.78
CA SER A 450 8.49 17.96 21.03
C SER A 450 7.97 16.62 21.54
N GLU A 451 8.08 16.38 22.86
CA GLU A 451 7.68 15.14 23.54
C GLU A 451 6.24 14.69 23.21
N LYS A 452 5.36 15.65 22.88
CA LYS A 452 3.97 15.39 22.44
C LYS A 452 3.87 14.65 21.10
N TYR A 453 4.93 14.65 20.30
CA TYR A 453 4.99 14.12 18.93
C TYR A 453 5.94 12.93 18.80
N CYS A 454 6.33 12.35 19.93
CA CYS A 454 7.21 11.18 19.96
C CYS A 454 6.39 9.92 19.69
N ILE A 455 6.27 9.54 18.41
CA ILE A 455 5.33 8.51 17.95
C ILE A 455 5.99 7.12 17.95
N ASN A 456 7.30 7.05 17.70
CA ASN A 456 8.01 5.78 17.56
C ASN A 456 9.33 5.74 18.38
N THR A 457 10.01 4.59 18.32
CA THR A 457 11.27 4.33 19.04
C THR A 457 12.43 5.21 18.55
N LEU A 458 12.49 5.52 17.26
CA LEU A 458 13.53 6.40 16.69
C LEU A 458 13.39 7.82 17.25
N ASP A 459 12.16 8.37 17.29
CA ASP A 459 11.88 9.71 17.81
C ASP A 459 12.37 9.86 19.26
N ARG A 460 12.25 8.80 20.08
CA ARG A 460 12.68 8.80 21.49
C ARG A 460 14.19 8.83 21.61
N LEU A 461 14.88 8.06 20.80
CA LEU A 461 16.34 8.06 20.75
C LEU A 461 16.84 9.45 20.34
N VAL A 462 16.26 10.02 19.29
CA VAL A 462 16.58 11.38 18.85
C VAL A 462 16.30 12.39 19.97
N THR A 463 15.16 12.31 20.64
CA THR A 463 14.82 13.20 21.76
C THR A 463 15.83 13.07 22.90
N CYS A 464 16.27 11.85 23.22
CA CYS A 464 17.31 11.60 24.22
C CYS A 464 18.66 12.20 23.81
N LEU A 465 19.03 12.07 22.54
CA LEU A 465 20.24 12.68 21.97
C LEU A 465 20.17 14.21 22.05
N GLN A 466 19.05 14.81 21.64
CA GLN A 466 18.81 16.26 21.71
C GLN A 466 18.90 16.78 23.14
N ALA A 467 18.19 16.14 24.09
CA ALA A 467 18.22 16.50 25.49
C ALA A 467 19.65 16.42 26.05
N THR A 468 20.42 15.40 25.66
CA THR A 468 21.83 15.25 26.05
C THR A 468 22.69 16.36 25.46
N CYS A 469 22.53 16.66 24.18
CA CYS A 469 23.28 17.71 23.51
C CYS A 469 23.01 19.08 24.13
N LEU A 470 21.73 19.41 24.36
CA LEU A 470 21.33 20.66 25.02
C LEU A 470 21.88 20.76 26.44
N THR A 471 21.70 19.72 27.26
CA THR A 471 22.12 19.73 28.68
C THR A 471 23.63 19.88 28.85
N TYR A 472 24.42 19.33 27.92
CA TYR A 472 25.88 19.33 28.01
C TYR A 472 26.52 20.33 27.03
N GLY A 473 25.74 21.14 26.31
CA GLY A 473 26.26 22.08 25.30
C GLY A 473 27.06 21.39 24.20
N ILE A 474 26.65 20.20 23.76
CA ILE A 474 27.30 19.45 22.68
C ILE A 474 26.69 19.91 21.37
N THR A 475 27.51 20.34 20.41
CA THR A 475 27.06 20.59 19.04
C THR A 475 27.40 19.39 18.20
N ILE A 476 26.41 18.60 17.79
CA ILE A 476 26.62 17.39 17.00
C ILE A 476 26.31 17.63 15.52
N GLN A 477 27.10 17.00 14.65
CA GLN A 477 26.82 16.88 13.22
C GLN A 477 27.15 15.44 12.81
N ALA A 478 26.28 14.80 12.05
CA ALA A 478 26.53 13.47 11.51
C ALA A 478 27.00 13.54 10.05
N VAL A 479 27.87 12.61 9.67
CA VAL A 479 28.43 12.49 8.32
C VAL A 479 28.37 11.03 7.90
N TRP A 480 27.83 10.79 6.73
CA TRP A 480 27.83 9.46 6.14
C TRP A 480 29.23 9.11 5.64
N VAL A 481 29.64 7.88 5.91
CA VAL A 481 30.91 7.33 5.40
C VAL A 481 30.66 5.98 4.75
N GLU A 482 31.49 5.65 3.76
CA GLU A 482 31.51 4.31 3.18
C GLU A 482 31.87 3.26 4.25
N ARG A 483 31.30 2.06 4.13
CA ARG A 483 31.47 0.98 5.09
C ARG A 483 32.93 0.61 5.32
N GLU A 484 33.75 0.65 4.28
CA GLU A 484 35.19 0.37 4.32
C GLU A 484 35.93 1.34 5.25
N ARG A 485 35.44 2.57 5.37
CA ARG A 485 35.99 3.61 6.25
C ARG A 485 35.48 3.50 7.69
N ASN A 486 34.41 2.74 7.94
CA ASN A 486 33.83 2.50 9.27
C ASN A 486 34.24 1.12 9.86
N THR A 487 35.21 0.44 9.24
CA THR A 487 35.66 -0.92 9.63
C THR A 487 36.07 -1.05 11.09
N LEU A 488 36.71 -0.02 11.67
CA LEU A 488 37.10 -0.03 13.08
C LEU A 488 35.90 -0.02 14.04
N ALA A 489 34.81 0.67 13.68
CA ALA A 489 33.58 0.61 14.46
C ALA A 489 32.87 -0.74 14.29
N ASP A 490 32.91 -1.34 13.09
CA ASP A 490 32.39 -2.70 12.82
C ASP A 490 33.13 -3.78 13.62
N LEU A 491 34.46 -3.67 13.77
CA LEU A 491 35.21 -4.55 14.68
C LEU A 491 34.66 -4.47 16.11
N LEU A 492 34.41 -3.25 16.61
CA LEU A 492 33.85 -3.05 17.94
C LEU A 492 32.41 -3.57 18.04
N SER A 493 31.55 -3.35 17.03
CA SER A 493 30.16 -3.83 17.04
C SER A 493 30.09 -5.37 17.04
N ARG A 494 31.11 -6.03 16.50
CA ARG A 494 31.31 -7.49 16.49
C ARG A 494 32.10 -8.05 17.68
N LYS A 495 32.38 -7.22 18.69
CA LYS A 495 33.16 -7.60 19.89
C LYS A 495 34.61 -8.04 19.62
N LYS A 496 35.19 -7.61 18.49
CA LYS A 496 36.59 -7.87 18.12
C LYS A 496 37.51 -6.78 18.68
N SER A 497 37.44 -6.54 19.99
CA SER A 497 38.17 -5.43 20.63
C SER A 497 39.70 -5.58 20.59
N THR A 498 40.21 -6.81 20.53
CA THR A 498 41.66 -7.06 20.40
C THR A 498 42.17 -6.57 19.05
N GLU A 499 41.50 -6.97 17.96
CA GLU A 499 41.83 -6.52 16.58
C GLU A 499 41.74 -4.98 16.47
N PHE A 500 40.75 -4.36 17.11
CA PHE A 500 40.65 -2.90 17.20
C PHE A 500 41.85 -2.26 17.91
N CYS A 501 42.21 -2.74 19.10
CA CYS A 501 43.33 -2.20 19.88
C CYS A 501 44.69 -2.39 19.19
N ASP A 502 44.87 -3.51 18.47
CA ASP A 502 46.07 -3.76 17.67
C ASP A 502 46.19 -2.75 16.51
N THR A 503 45.06 -2.37 15.92
CA THR A 503 45.00 -1.41 14.81
C THR A 503 45.08 0.06 15.28
N VAL A 504 44.66 0.34 16.52
CA VAL A 504 44.64 1.69 17.11
C VAL A 504 45.44 1.72 18.41
N PRO A 505 46.79 1.75 18.36
CA PRO A 505 47.64 1.70 19.55
C PRO A 505 47.42 2.85 20.55
N GLN A 506 46.89 3.98 20.08
CA GLN A 506 46.51 5.15 20.87
C GLN A 506 45.16 4.98 21.61
N ALA A 507 44.48 3.85 21.43
CA ALA A 507 43.26 3.52 22.15
C ALA A 507 43.53 3.34 23.65
N ALA A 508 42.59 3.80 24.47
CA ALA A 508 42.65 3.58 25.91
C ALA A 508 42.69 2.08 26.22
N LEU A 509 43.60 1.66 27.11
CA LEU A 509 43.78 0.26 27.52
C LEU A 509 42.49 -0.40 28.05
N LYS A 510 41.59 0.40 28.64
CA LYS A 510 40.31 -0.07 29.17
C LYS A 510 39.17 0.55 28.37
N LYS A 511 38.22 -0.30 27.95
CA LYS A 511 36.97 0.14 27.33
C LYS A 511 36.17 1.05 28.28
N THR A 512 35.44 2.00 27.71
CA THR A 512 34.39 2.71 28.45
C THR A 512 33.19 1.77 28.57
N LYS A 513 32.63 1.64 29.77
CA LYS A 513 31.36 0.95 29.97
C LYS A 513 30.22 1.81 29.41
N ALA A 514 29.39 1.25 28.53
CA ALA A 514 28.23 1.97 28.02
C ALA A 514 27.21 2.24 29.15
N ILE A 515 26.63 3.44 29.17
CA ILE A 515 25.57 3.80 30.10
C ILE A 515 24.23 3.46 29.47
N LYS A 516 23.48 2.55 30.10
CA LYS A 516 22.14 2.17 29.67
C LYS A 516 21.21 3.40 29.65
N LEU A 517 20.52 3.61 28.53
CA LEU A 517 19.53 4.67 28.40
C LEU A 517 18.28 4.32 29.22
N SER A 518 17.80 5.26 30.03
CA SER A 518 16.60 5.07 30.85
C SER A 518 15.34 5.44 30.05
N ILE A 519 15.09 4.73 28.95
CA ILE A 519 13.91 4.92 28.09
C ILE A 519 12.88 3.83 28.44
N PRO A 520 11.62 4.17 28.75
CA PRO A 520 10.61 3.18 29.12
C PRO A 520 10.14 2.40 27.89
N TRP A 521 10.83 1.30 27.56
CA TRP A 521 10.57 0.47 26.39
C TRP A 521 9.25 -0.32 26.44
N SER A 522 8.80 -0.70 27.65
CA SER A 522 7.72 -1.69 27.88
C SER A 522 6.32 -1.27 27.42
N GLN A 523 6.08 0.00 27.14
CA GLN A 523 4.77 0.47 26.69
C GLN A 523 4.53 0.23 25.18
N TYR A 524 5.48 -0.39 24.47
CA TYR A 524 5.55 -0.33 23.00
C TYR A 524 5.78 -1.68 22.30
N LEU A 525 5.68 -2.81 23.01
CA LEU A 525 5.72 -4.17 22.45
C LEU A 525 4.35 -4.61 21.87
N LEU A 526 3.57 -3.69 21.27
CA LEU A 526 2.24 -3.98 20.72
C LEU A 526 2.24 -4.30 19.24
#